data_AF-A0A535Y2H7-F1
#
_entry.id   AF-A0A535Y2H7-F1
#
_cell.length_a   1.000
_cell.length_b   1.000
_cell.length_c   1.000
_cell.angle_alpha   90.00
_cell.angle_beta   90.00
_cell.angle_gamma   90.00
#
_symmetry.space_group_name_H-M   'P 1'
#
loop_
_entity.id
_entity.type
_entity.pdbx_description
1 polymer ?
#
loop_
_entity_poly.entity_id
_entity_poly.type
_entity_poly.pdbx_seq_one_letter_code
_entity_poly.pdbx_strand_id
1 'polypeptide(L)'
;MHETIDGLAAERRRVLDPQSTVEVEDRASALNQLLNGCERHRSSPSTLICRGSITLALSPTDPRSTHPKLSRALERLGTADLVVACAEPAPAELGKAIHEFNAGEFFEQHETLELLWRATPGEIRHLYEGILQIGVGMHHLLRNRNFHGAAVKLDHGIRLLEAFPAICHGVDVGRLRRDATAARARLLELGPSGLGHFEAELIPRVHLVGET
;
A
#
# COMPACT_ATOMS: atom_id res chain seq x y z
N MET A 1 -10.26 -19.60 20.56
CA MET A 1 -11.25 -20.49 19.91
C MET A 1 -10.69 -20.89 18.56
N HIS A 2 -10.54 -22.19 18.30
CA HIS A 2 -10.07 -22.71 17.01
C HIS A 2 -11.28 -22.77 16.06
N GLU A 3 -11.38 -21.84 15.12
CA GLU A 3 -12.33 -21.99 14.02
C GLU A 3 -11.74 -22.95 12.99
N THR A 4 -12.51 -23.97 12.64
CA THR A 4 -12.15 -24.99 11.65
C THR A 4 -12.28 -24.42 10.24
N ILE A 5 -11.61 -25.04 9.26
CA ILE A 5 -11.67 -24.66 7.84
C ILE A 5 -13.12 -24.57 7.33
N ASP A 6 -14.00 -25.41 7.86
CA ASP A 6 -15.43 -25.40 7.55
C ASP A 6 -16.14 -24.13 8.04
N GLY A 7 -15.70 -23.57 9.18
CA GLY A 7 -16.20 -22.29 9.71
C GLY A 7 -15.83 -21.11 8.80
N LEU A 8 -14.59 -21.07 8.32
CA LEU A 8 -14.14 -20.03 7.37
C LEU A 8 -14.87 -20.11 6.03
N ALA A 9 -15.18 -21.33 5.55
CA ALA A 9 -15.93 -21.53 4.33
C ALA A 9 -17.42 -21.13 4.47
N ALA A 10 -18.00 -21.32 5.65
CA ALA A 10 -19.36 -20.87 5.97
C ALA A 10 -19.43 -19.34 6.06
N GLU A 11 -18.49 -18.70 6.76
CA GLU A 11 -18.45 -17.25 6.92
C GLU A 11 -18.22 -16.53 5.58
N ARG A 12 -17.33 -17.06 4.74
CA ARG A 12 -17.12 -16.57 3.36
C ARG A 12 -18.40 -16.57 2.54
N ARG A 13 -19.23 -17.60 2.69
CA ARG A 13 -20.49 -17.74 1.93
C ARG A 13 -21.53 -16.71 2.39
N ARG A 14 -21.56 -16.43 3.70
CA ARG A 14 -22.43 -15.42 4.33
C ARG A 14 -22.06 -13.99 3.93
N VAL A 15 -20.78 -13.67 3.89
CA VAL A 15 -20.27 -12.32 3.54
C VAL A 15 -20.52 -11.97 2.06
N LEU A 16 -20.42 -12.96 1.18
CA LEU A 16 -20.59 -12.80 -0.27
C LEU A 16 -22.04 -12.91 -0.75
N ASP A 17 -22.98 -13.23 0.14
CA ASP A 17 -24.41 -13.25 -0.19
C ASP A 17 -24.95 -11.81 -0.39
N PRO A 18 -25.45 -11.47 -1.58
CA PRO A 18 -25.97 -10.14 -1.89
C PRO A 18 -27.27 -9.78 -1.14
N GLN A 19 -27.90 -10.74 -0.45
CA GLN A 19 -29.09 -10.50 0.39
C GLN A 19 -28.77 -10.40 1.89
N SER A 20 -27.49 -10.47 2.31
CA SER A 20 -27.12 -10.46 3.73
C SER A 20 -27.02 -9.04 4.34
N THR A 21 -27.64 -8.85 5.51
CA THR A 21 -27.72 -7.59 6.27
C THR A 21 -26.54 -7.38 7.23
N VAL A 22 -25.34 -7.82 6.86
CA VAL A 22 -24.14 -7.68 7.71
C VAL A 22 -23.65 -6.22 7.68
N GLU A 23 -23.45 -5.65 8.86
CA GLU A 23 -22.92 -4.29 9.08
C GLU A 23 -21.59 -4.08 8.32
N VAL A 24 -21.37 -2.85 7.82
CA VAL A 24 -20.28 -2.54 6.87
C VAL A 24 -18.89 -2.77 7.48
N GLU A 25 -18.75 -2.56 8.79
CA GLU A 25 -17.49 -2.73 9.54
C GLU A 25 -17.09 -4.22 9.68
N ASP A 26 -18.07 -5.12 9.79
CA ASP A 26 -17.83 -6.57 9.89
C ASP A 26 -17.40 -7.18 8.53
N ARG A 27 -17.86 -6.60 7.41
CA ARG A 27 -17.48 -7.05 6.06
C ARG A 27 -16.00 -6.81 5.76
N ALA A 28 -15.44 -5.67 6.19
CA ALA A 28 -14.04 -5.35 5.98
C ALA A 28 -13.12 -6.26 6.82
N SER A 29 -13.51 -6.54 8.07
CA SER A 29 -12.79 -7.46 8.95
C SER A 29 -12.82 -8.91 8.44
N ALA A 30 -13.99 -9.39 8.01
CA ALA A 30 -14.15 -10.75 7.50
C ALA A 30 -13.42 -10.97 6.16
N LEU A 31 -13.42 -9.97 5.27
CA LEU A 31 -12.67 -10.04 4.01
C LEU A 31 -11.16 -10.09 4.25
N ASN A 32 -10.67 -9.34 5.24
CA ASN A 32 -9.28 -9.35 5.65
C ASN A 32 -8.85 -10.69 6.28
N GLN A 33 -9.74 -11.35 7.04
CA GLN A 33 -9.47 -12.69 7.60
C GLN A 33 -9.39 -13.77 6.50
N LEU A 34 -10.23 -13.68 5.47
CA LEU A 34 -10.22 -14.63 4.34
C LEU A 34 -8.99 -14.49 3.44
N LEU A 35 -8.45 -13.28 3.29
CA LEU A 35 -7.23 -13.03 2.53
C LEU A 35 -5.97 -13.46 3.28
N ASN A 36 -6.02 -13.51 4.62
CA ASN A 36 -4.88 -13.88 5.48
C ASN A 36 -4.95 -15.33 6.01
N GLY A 37 -5.93 -16.14 5.56
CA GLY A 37 -6.27 -17.47 6.08
C GLY A 37 -5.37 -18.63 5.64
N CYS A 38 -4.07 -18.41 5.40
CA CYS A 38 -3.12 -19.49 5.09
C CYS A 38 -1.88 -19.50 5.97
N GLU A 39 -1.98 -19.15 7.25
CA GLU A 39 -0.91 -19.41 8.21
C GLU A 39 -1.46 -19.81 9.58
N ARG A 40 -1.61 -21.13 9.79
CA ARG A 40 -1.23 -21.86 11.01
C ARG A 40 -1.78 -23.29 11.00
N HIS A 41 -0.92 -24.27 10.75
CA HIS A 41 -0.93 -25.55 11.49
C HIS A 41 0.50 -26.11 11.51
N ARG A 42 1.04 -26.35 12.70
CA ARG A 42 2.40 -26.85 12.92
C ARG A 42 2.33 -28.05 13.86
N SER A 43 2.64 -29.25 13.35
CA SER A 43 3.18 -30.38 14.14
C SER A 43 3.72 -31.55 13.27
N SER A 44 5.00 -31.43 12.87
CA SER A 44 6.09 -32.45 12.73
C SER A 44 5.94 -33.73 11.85
N PRO A 45 7.02 -34.50 11.56
CA PRO A 45 8.17 -34.19 10.71
C PRO A 45 8.32 -35.26 9.61
N SER A 46 8.12 -34.93 8.33
CA SER A 46 8.75 -35.63 7.21
C SER A 46 8.44 -34.88 5.92
N THR A 47 9.50 -34.38 5.30
CA THR A 47 9.55 -33.97 3.90
C THR A 47 8.71 -32.75 3.52
N LEU A 48 9.35 -31.58 3.54
CA LEU A 48 9.08 -30.59 2.50
C LEU A 48 10.39 -30.30 1.76
N ILE A 49 10.62 -31.09 0.70
CA ILE A 49 11.62 -30.79 -0.30
C ILE A 49 11.02 -29.68 -1.17
N CYS A 50 11.49 -28.44 -0.99
CA CYS A 50 11.48 -27.47 -2.08
C CYS A 50 12.93 -27.26 -2.51
N ARG A 51 13.36 -28.08 -3.47
CA ARG A 51 14.51 -27.78 -4.31
C ARG A 51 14.16 -26.57 -5.17
N GLY A 52 14.99 -25.54 -5.12
CA GLY A 52 14.96 -24.43 -6.06
C GLY A 52 15.18 -23.09 -5.40
N SER A 53 16.44 -22.70 -5.26
CA SER A 53 16.81 -21.29 -5.11
C SER A 53 16.30 -20.55 -6.35
N ILE A 54 15.15 -19.89 -6.24
CA ILE A 54 14.75 -18.88 -7.21
C ILE A 54 15.20 -17.56 -6.62
N THR A 55 16.34 -17.07 -7.09
CA THR A 55 16.64 -15.63 -7.05
C THR A 55 15.57 -14.96 -7.90
N LEU A 56 14.50 -14.50 -7.27
CA LEU A 56 13.49 -13.71 -7.95
C LEU A 56 14.08 -12.30 -8.10
N ALA A 57 14.86 -12.10 -9.17
CA ALA A 57 15.03 -10.76 -9.71
C ALA A 57 13.63 -10.31 -10.16
N LEU A 58 12.93 -9.59 -9.29
CA LEU A 58 11.72 -8.88 -9.64
C LEU A 58 12.11 -7.77 -10.60
N SER A 59 12.23 -8.12 -11.88
CA SER A 59 12.23 -7.14 -12.95
C SER A 59 10.94 -6.30 -12.83
N PRO A 60 10.99 -4.98 -13.08
CA PRO A 60 9.88 -4.03 -12.87
C PRO A 60 8.65 -4.27 -13.78
N THR A 61 8.55 -5.43 -14.45
CA THR A 61 7.57 -5.74 -15.48
C THR A 61 6.89 -7.10 -15.26
N ASP A 62 6.44 -7.44 -14.04
CA ASP A 62 5.54 -8.61 -13.85
C ASP A 62 4.07 -8.19 -14.13
N PRO A 63 3.43 -8.67 -15.21
CA PRO A 63 2.05 -8.30 -15.57
C PRO A 63 0.98 -8.80 -14.58
N ARG A 64 1.32 -9.64 -13.59
CA ARG A 64 0.39 -10.07 -12.52
C ARG A 64 0.31 -9.10 -11.34
N SER A 65 1.14 -8.06 -11.35
CA SER A 65 1.25 -7.07 -10.28
C SER A 65 0.63 -5.71 -10.61
N THR A 66 0.08 -5.57 -11.82
CA THR A 66 -0.65 -4.37 -12.24
C THR A 66 -2.11 -4.44 -11.79
N HIS A 67 -2.51 -3.53 -10.90
CA HIS A 67 -3.91 -3.37 -10.55
C HIS A 67 -4.68 -2.83 -11.80
N PRO A 68 -5.80 -3.44 -12.24
CA PRO A 68 -6.46 -3.06 -13.49
C PRO A 68 -6.91 -1.59 -13.56
N LYS A 69 -7.17 -0.96 -12.41
CA LYS A 69 -7.45 0.48 -12.35
C LYS A 69 -6.19 1.32 -12.57
N LEU A 70 -5.05 0.86 -12.07
CA LEU A 70 -3.75 1.51 -12.23
C LEU A 70 -3.31 1.46 -13.70
N SER A 71 -3.37 0.32 -14.38
CA SER A 71 -3.02 0.24 -15.81
C SER A 71 -3.86 1.19 -16.67
N ARG A 72 -5.17 1.28 -16.42
CA ARG A 72 -6.06 2.18 -17.16
C ARG A 72 -5.86 3.66 -16.82
N ALA A 73 -5.44 3.98 -15.60
CA ALA A 73 -5.06 5.33 -15.20
C ALA A 73 -3.76 5.74 -15.91
N LEU A 74 -2.73 4.89 -15.84
CA LEU A 74 -1.44 5.08 -16.52
C LEU A 74 -1.59 5.23 -18.05
N GLU A 75 -2.49 4.47 -18.67
CA GLU A 75 -2.80 4.56 -20.11
C GLU A 75 -3.54 5.85 -20.50
N ARG A 76 -4.28 6.47 -19.57
CA ARG A 76 -5.04 7.72 -19.81
C ARG A 76 -4.30 8.98 -19.41
N LEU A 77 -3.16 8.84 -18.76
CA LEU A 77 -2.29 9.95 -18.40
C LEU A 77 -1.62 10.51 -19.65
N GLY A 78 -2.31 11.44 -20.31
CA GLY A 78 -1.68 12.41 -21.18
C GLY A 78 -0.75 13.25 -20.30
N THR A 79 0.56 13.04 -20.44
CA THR A 79 1.58 13.67 -19.57
C THR A 79 1.44 15.19 -19.48
N ALA A 80 0.94 15.85 -20.53
CA ALA A 80 0.70 17.29 -20.54
C ALA A 80 -0.36 17.73 -19.51
N ASP A 81 -1.52 17.06 -19.44
CA ASP A 81 -2.60 17.43 -18.52
C ASP A 81 -2.20 17.16 -17.06
N LEU A 82 -1.42 16.10 -16.82
CA LEU A 82 -0.90 15.80 -15.49
C LEU A 82 0.13 16.83 -15.03
N VAL A 83 1.01 17.29 -15.92
CA VAL A 83 2.00 18.33 -15.60
C VAL A 83 1.30 19.64 -15.23
N VAL A 84 0.22 20.00 -15.94
CA VAL A 84 -0.59 21.19 -15.61
C VAL A 84 -1.23 21.02 -14.23
N ALA A 85 -1.93 19.90 -13.97
CA ALA A 85 -2.54 19.64 -12.67
C ALA A 85 -1.52 19.65 -11.52
N CYS A 86 -0.33 19.08 -11.75
CA CYS A 86 0.76 19.08 -10.77
C CYS A 86 1.30 20.48 -10.44
N ALA A 87 1.16 21.45 -11.35
CA ALA A 87 1.61 22.83 -11.13
C ALA A 87 0.55 23.69 -10.41
N GLU A 88 -0.69 23.20 -10.28
CA GLU A 88 -1.73 23.89 -9.53
C GLU A 88 -1.43 23.88 -8.02
N PRO A 89 -1.93 24.89 -7.27
CA PRO A 89 -1.81 24.91 -5.82
C PRO A 89 -2.39 23.64 -5.19
N ALA A 90 -1.63 23.06 -4.25
CA ALA A 90 -2.09 21.90 -3.50
C ALA A 90 -3.31 22.26 -2.63
N PRO A 91 -4.31 21.36 -2.50
CA PRO A 91 -5.33 21.45 -1.46
C PRO A 91 -4.70 21.45 -0.07
N ALA A 92 -5.29 22.19 0.87
CA ALA A 92 -4.76 22.30 2.25
C ALA A 92 -4.69 20.94 2.97
N GLU A 93 -5.62 20.03 2.63
CA GLU A 93 -5.70 18.67 3.14
C GLU A 93 -4.46 17.85 2.79
N LEU A 94 -3.80 18.12 1.65
CA LEU A 94 -2.54 17.46 1.31
C LEU A 94 -1.44 17.84 2.29
N GLY A 95 -1.34 19.13 2.65
CA GLY A 95 -0.38 19.60 3.66
C GLY A 95 -0.62 18.97 5.03
N LYS A 96 -1.89 18.87 5.46
CA LYS A 96 -2.28 18.17 6.69
C LYS A 96 -1.84 16.70 6.67
N ALA A 97 -2.15 15.98 5.58
CA ALA A 97 -1.77 14.59 5.42
C ALA A 97 -0.25 14.36 5.42
N ILE A 98 0.52 15.29 4.83
CA ILE A 98 1.98 15.23 4.82
C ILE A 98 2.54 15.40 6.23
N HIS A 99 2.00 16.33 7.01
CA HIS A 99 2.37 16.48 8.40
C HIS A 99 2.08 15.21 9.21
N GLU A 100 0.87 14.63 9.06
CA GLU A 100 0.48 13.37 9.71
C GLU A 100 1.41 12.21 9.30
N PHE A 101 1.70 12.06 8.00
CA PHE A 101 2.64 11.07 7.48
C PHE A 101 4.01 11.18 8.16
N ASN A 102 4.57 12.39 8.17
CA ASN A 102 5.91 12.64 8.68
C ASN A 102 6.01 12.54 10.21
N ALA A 103 4.88 12.67 10.92
CA ALA A 103 4.77 12.40 12.34
C ALA A 103 4.64 10.90 12.68
N GLY A 104 4.42 10.04 11.68
CA GLY A 104 4.17 8.61 11.87
C GLY A 104 2.71 8.28 12.21
N GLU A 105 1.81 9.26 12.11
CA GLU A 105 0.36 9.16 12.32
C GLU A 105 -0.31 8.66 11.03
N PHE A 106 0.10 7.45 10.62
CA PHE A 106 -0.28 6.89 9.31
C PHE A 106 -1.78 6.56 9.19
N PHE A 107 -2.48 6.40 10.30
CA PHE A 107 -3.93 6.15 10.28
C PHE A 107 -4.69 7.45 10.02
N GLU A 108 -4.32 8.53 10.71
CA GLU A 108 -4.87 9.87 10.54
C GLU A 108 -4.61 10.38 9.11
N GLN A 109 -3.38 10.15 8.64
CA GLN A 109 -2.99 10.41 7.26
C GLN A 109 -3.91 9.67 6.27
N HIS A 110 -4.20 8.38 6.52
CA HIS A 110 -5.08 7.57 5.68
C HIS A 110 -6.46 8.22 5.57
N GLU A 111 -7.08 8.58 6.70
CA GLU A 111 -8.39 9.21 6.72
C GLU A 111 -8.39 10.53 5.94
N THR A 112 -7.39 11.38 6.17
CA THR A 112 -7.26 12.67 5.46
C THR A 112 -7.13 12.46 3.94
N LEU A 113 -6.23 11.57 3.49
CA LEU A 113 -6.03 11.35 2.06
C LEU A 113 -7.16 10.56 1.39
N GLU A 114 -7.87 9.68 2.09
CA GLU A 114 -8.98 8.95 1.49
C GLU A 114 -10.13 9.90 1.14
N LEU A 115 -10.44 10.85 2.03
CA LEU A 115 -11.42 11.90 1.76
C LEU A 115 -11.00 12.75 0.56
N LEU A 116 -9.75 13.23 0.56
CA LEU A 116 -9.21 14.04 -0.54
C LEU A 116 -9.23 13.27 -1.87
N TRP A 117 -8.76 12.02 -1.88
CA TRP A 117 -8.73 11.15 -3.05
C TRP A 117 -10.12 10.93 -3.65
N ARG A 118 -11.12 10.63 -2.81
CA ARG A 118 -12.49 10.38 -3.26
C ARG A 118 -13.16 11.63 -3.82
N ALA A 119 -12.86 12.80 -3.26
CA ALA A 119 -13.41 14.08 -3.71
C ALA A 119 -12.71 14.63 -4.96
N THR A 120 -11.49 14.17 -5.26
CA THR A 120 -10.68 14.72 -6.36
C THR A 120 -11.02 14.06 -7.70
N PRO A 121 -11.46 14.84 -8.71
CA PRO A 121 -11.65 14.34 -10.07
C PRO A 121 -10.32 14.24 -10.83
N GLY A 122 -10.35 13.53 -11.95
CA GLY A 122 -9.19 13.39 -12.83
C GLY A 122 -8.08 12.53 -12.25
N GLU A 123 -6.94 12.51 -12.94
CA GLU A 123 -5.86 11.57 -12.63
C GLU A 123 -4.96 12.03 -11.47
N ILE A 124 -4.97 13.33 -11.14
CA ILE A 124 -4.19 13.91 -10.03
C ILE A 124 -4.51 13.25 -8.68
N ARG A 125 -5.74 12.74 -8.50
CA ARG A 125 -6.14 11.98 -7.31
C ARG A 125 -5.24 10.77 -7.03
N HIS A 126 -4.60 10.20 -8.05
CA HIS A 126 -3.71 9.05 -7.90
C HIS A 126 -2.37 9.42 -7.25
N LEU A 127 -2.01 10.71 -7.18
CA LEU A 127 -0.93 11.20 -6.33
C LEU A 127 -1.26 10.91 -4.86
N TYR A 128 -2.47 11.28 -4.46
CA TYR A 128 -2.97 11.12 -3.08
C TYR A 128 -3.11 9.65 -2.73
N GLU A 129 -3.64 8.84 -3.64
CA GLU A 129 -3.69 7.39 -3.47
C GLU A 129 -2.27 6.82 -3.31
N GLY A 130 -1.30 7.27 -4.11
CA GLY A 130 0.09 6.82 -4.03
C GLY A 130 0.72 7.08 -2.67
N ILE A 131 0.62 8.32 -2.17
CA ILE A 131 1.11 8.70 -0.83
C ILE A 131 0.38 7.90 0.26
N LEU A 132 -0.94 7.76 0.15
CA LEU A 132 -1.76 6.99 1.07
C LEU A 132 -1.31 5.53 1.16
N GLN A 133 -1.09 4.85 0.03
CA GLN A 133 -0.66 3.45 0.05
C GLN A 133 0.73 3.27 0.67
N ILE A 134 1.63 4.24 0.51
CA ILE A 134 2.93 4.20 1.19
C ILE A 134 2.73 4.27 2.71
N GLY A 135 1.89 5.20 3.19
CA GLY A 135 1.61 5.35 4.62
C GLY A 135 0.94 4.12 5.22
N VAL A 136 -0.04 3.54 4.50
CA VAL A 136 -0.64 2.26 4.87
C VAL A 136 0.41 1.14 4.91
N GLY A 137 1.34 1.10 3.96
CA GLY A 137 2.46 0.15 3.96
C GLY A 137 3.32 0.26 5.23
N MET A 138 3.64 1.49 5.63
CA MET A 138 4.38 1.74 6.88
C MET A 138 3.57 1.39 8.12
N HIS A 139 2.27 1.68 8.15
CA HIS A 139 1.39 1.26 9.23
C HIS A 139 1.36 -0.27 9.40
N HIS A 140 1.20 -1.01 8.29
CA HIS A 140 1.23 -2.48 8.31
C HIS A 140 2.56 -3.03 8.86
N LEU A 141 3.68 -2.40 8.51
CA LEU A 141 5.00 -2.79 8.99
C LEU A 141 5.17 -2.48 10.49
N LEU A 142 4.92 -1.24 10.90
CA LEU A 142 5.30 -0.72 12.21
C LEU A 142 4.29 -1.03 13.31
N ARG A 143 2.99 -1.07 12.99
CA ARG A 143 1.92 -1.34 13.97
C ARG A 143 1.47 -2.80 13.93
N ASN A 144 1.27 -3.34 12.73
CA ASN A 144 0.63 -4.65 12.58
C ASN A 144 1.61 -5.80 12.42
N ARG A 145 2.91 -5.51 12.19
CA ARG A 145 3.95 -6.52 11.90
C ARG A 145 3.56 -7.43 10.73
N ASN A 146 2.85 -6.86 9.76
CA ASN A 146 2.29 -7.57 8.62
C ASN A 146 3.20 -7.36 7.39
N PHE A 147 4.13 -8.30 7.19
CA PHE A 147 5.07 -8.30 6.07
C PHE A 147 4.36 -8.22 4.70
N HIS A 148 3.38 -9.09 4.47
CA HIS A 148 2.72 -9.18 3.17
C HIS A 148 1.95 -7.89 2.85
N GLY A 149 1.14 -7.42 3.81
CA GLY A 149 0.39 -6.18 3.67
C GLY A 149 1.30 -4.98 3.41
N ALA A 150 2.39 -4.86 4.17
CA ALA A 150 3.37 -3.79 3.95
C ALA A 150 3.99 -3.85 2.56
N ALA A 151 4.46 -5.03 2.12
CA ALA A 151 5.12 -5.20 0.83
C ALA A 151 4.19 -4.90 -0.36
N VAL A 152 2.91 -5.31 -0.28
CA VAL A 152 1.89 -5.06 -1.31
C VAL A 152 1.54 -3.57 -1.38
N LYS A 153 1.34 -2.94 -0.22
CA LYS A 153 0.94 -1.54 -0.14
C LYS A 153 2.03 -0.58 -0.59
N LEU A 154 3.28 -0.84 -0.19
CA LEU A 154 4.44 -0.11 -0.70
C LEU A 154 4.58 -0.27 -2.22
N ASP A 155 4.43 -1.49 -2.76
CA ASP A 155 4.51 -1.70 -4.22
C ASP A 155 3.44 -0.90 -4.97
N HIS A 156 2.20 -0.94 -4.48
CA HIS A 156 1.09 -0.24 -5.10
C HIS A 156 1.32 1.28 -5.09
N GLY A 157 1.71 1.85 -3.95
CA GLY A 157 2.00 3.27 -3.82
C GLY A 157 3.14 3.71 -4.76
N ILE A 158 4.23 2.94 -4.80
CA ILE A 158 5.37 3.22 -5.69
C ILE A 158 4.91 3.32 -7.14
N ARG A 159 4.16 2.33 -7.64
CA ARG A 159 3.71 2.29 -9.04
C ARG A 159 2.74 3.39 -9.41
N LEU A 160 1.84 3.78 -8.50
CA LEU A 160 0.98 4.95 -8.71
C LEU A 160 1.83 6.20 -8.94
N LEU A 161 2.85 6.39 -8.11
CA LEU A 161 3.74 7.55 -8.19
C LEU A 161 4.67 7.50 -9.42
N GLU A 162 4.87 6.36 -10.08
CA GLU A 162 5.65 6.27 -11.33
C GLU A 162 5.10 7.14 -12.46
N ALA A 163 3.79 7.37 -12.45
CA ALA A 163 3.10 8.18 -13.44
C ALA A 163 3.36 9.68 -13.31
N PHE A 164 3.80 10.13 -12.13
CA PHE A 164 3.89 11.54 -11.79
C PHE A 164 5.29 12.11 -12.07
N PRO A 165 5.38 13.40 -12.45
CA PRO A 165 6.64 14.12 -12.47
C PRO A 165 7.34 14.08 -11.10
N ALA A 166 8.65 14.35 -11.09
CA ALA A 166 9.43 14.36 -9.84
C ALA A 166 8.90 15.36 -8.80
N ILE A 167 8.21 16.41 -9.25
CA ILE A 167 7.57 17.41 -8.41
C ILE A 167 6.09 17.50 -8.83
N CYS A 168 5.18 17.39 -7.88
CA CYS A 168 3.74 17.53 -8.12
C CYS A 168 3.05 18.08 -6.88
N HIS A 169 2.23 19.14 -7.02
CA HIS A 169 1.60 19.84 -5.89
C HIS A 169 2.61 20.25 -4.80
N GLY A 170 3.82 20.66 -5.21
CA GLY A 170 4.91 21.00 -4.31
C GLY A 170 5.55 19.80 -3.59
N VAL A 171 5.09 18.57 -3.79
CA VAL A 171 5.69 17.36 -3.22
C VAL A 171 6.88 16.89 -4.06
N ASP A 172 8.00 16.55 -3.42
CA ASP A 172 9.12 15.82 -4.04
C ASP A 172 8.76 14.33 -4.17
N VAL A 173 7.91 14.04 -5.16
CA VAL A 173 7.45 12.70 -5.51
C VAL A 173 8.63 11.81 -5.92
N GLY A 174 9.61 12.39 -6.61
CA GLY A 174 10.82 11.67 -7.02
C GLY A 174 11.58 11.10 -5.82
N ARG A 175 11.74 11.88 -4.76
CA ARG A 175 12.35 11.43 -3.51
C ARG A 175 11.49 10.42 -2.78
N LEU A 176 10.20 10.69 -2.62
CA LEU A 176 9.29 9.76 -1.94
C LEU A 176 9.31 8.37 -2.59
N ARG A 177 9.32 8.31 -3.93
CA ARG A 177 9.46 7.04 -4.67
C ARG A 177 10.75 6.32 -4.33
N ARG A 178 11.90 7.01 -4.39
CA ARG A 178 13.21 6.42 -4.07
C ARG A 178 13.24 5.86 -2.65
N ASP A 179 12.78 6.65 -1.69
CA ASP A 179 12.80 6.30 -0.27
C ASP A 179 11.85 5.12 0.00
N ALA A 180 10.64 5.12 -0.57
CA ALA A 180 9.71 4.00 -0.48
C ALA A 180 10.22 2.72 -1.17
N THR A 181 10.91 2.85 -2.32
CA THR A 181 11.56 1.71 -2.99
C THR A 181 12.66 1.12 -2.11
N ALA A 182 13.50 1.95 -1.47
CA ALA A 182 14.53 1.48 -0.56
C ALA A 182 13.93 0.78 0.67
N ALA A 183 12.91 1.39 1.28
CA ALA A 183 12.16 0.79 2.39
C ALA A 183 11.59 -0.58 2.03
N ARG A 184 10.97 -0.69 0.84
CA ARG A 184 10.40 -1.95 0.36
C ARG A 184 11.47 -2.99 0.08
N ALA A 185 12.58 -2.62 -0.56
CA ALA A 185 13.69 -3.55 -0.81
C ALA A 185 14.21 -4.13 0.52
N ARG A 186 14.42 -3.26 1.51
CA ARG A 186 14.84 -3.69 2.84
C ARG A 186 13.84 -4.61 3.52
N LEU A 187 12.56 -4.27 3.45
CA LEU A 187 11.48 -5.11 3.97
C LEU A 187 11.55 -6.52 3.37
N LEU A 188 11.73 -6.64 2.06
CA LEU A 188 11.83 -7.92 1.35
C LEU A 188 13.07 -8.71 1.75
N GLU A 189 14.21 -8.05 1.95
CA GLU A 189 15.45 -8.70 2.43
C GLU A 189 15.29 -9.27 3.84
N LEU A 190 14.63 -8.54 4.74
CA LEU A 190 14.38 -8.99 6.11
C LEU A 190 13.42 -10.18 6.15
N GLY A 191 12.44 -10.20 5.25
CA GLY A 191 11.37 -11.19 5.26
C GLY A 191 10.47 -11.12 6.50
N PRO A 192 9.51 -12.04 6.63
CA PRO A 192 8.49 -11.99 7.70
C PRO A 192 9.06 -12.15 9.11
N SER A 193 10.18 -12.87 9.26
CA SER A 193 10.84 -13.05 10.57
C SER A 193 11.78 -11.91 10.96
N GLY A 194 12.22 -11.09 10.00
CA GLY A 194 13.22 -10.05 10.20
C GLY A 194 12.67 -8.67 10.54
N LEU A 195 11.34 -8.48 10.54
CA LEU A 195 10.70 -7.15 10.68
C LEU A 195 11.15 -6.34 11.92
N GLY A 196 11.70 -7.00 12.95
CA GLY A 196 12.16 -6.33 14.18
C GLY A 196 13.43 -5.51 13.98
N HIS A 197 14.13 -5.77 12.89
CA HIS A 197 15.40 -5.13 12.53
C HIS A 197 15.23 -4.10 11.41
N PHE A 198 13.99 -3.70 11.10
CA PHE A 198 13.76 -2.65 10.14
C PHE A 198 14.26 -1.32 10.69
N GLU A 199 15.16 -0.68 9.96
CA GLU A 199 15.85 0.55 10.34
C GLU A 199 14.89 1.74 10.23
N ALA A 200 14.79 2.55 11.29
CA ALA A 200 13.86 3.67 11.36
C ALA A 200 14.20 4.76 10.32
N GLU A 201 15.46 4.84 9.92
CA GLU A 201 15.99 5.76 8.90
C GLU A 201 15.47 5.45 7.50
N LEU A 202 14.96 4.22 7.28
CA LEU A 202 14.35 3.80 6.03
C LEU A 202 12.85 4.04 6.00
N ILE A 203 12.26 4.60 7.06
CA ILE A 203 10.88 5.08 7.01
C ILE A 203 10.84 6.26 6.04
N PRO A 204 10.09 6.18 4.91
CA PRO A 204 10.01 7.28 3.96
C PRO A 204 9.48 8.54 4.64
N ARG A 205 9.81 9.71 4.09
CA ARG A 205 9.19 10.98 4.46
C ARG A 205 8.73 11.71 3.21
N VAL A 206 7.64 12.46 3.34
CA VAL A 206 7.13 13.29 2.25
C VAL A 206 7.72 14.69 2.40
N HIS A 207 8.47 15.13 1.40
CA HIS A 207 9.13 16.43 1.40
C HIS A 207 8.41 17.41 0.48
N LEU A 208 8.26 18.66 0.92
CA LEU A 208 7.80 19.76 0.09
C LEU A 208 9.01 20.51 -0.48
N VAL A 209 8.97 20.85 -1.77
CA VAL A 209 10.01 21.69 -2.40
C VAL A 209 9.86 23.13 -1.94
N GLY A 210 10.95 23.72 -1.43
CA GLY A 210 10.99 25.11 -0.96
C GLY A 210 10.92 25.28 0.55
N GLU A 211 10.68 24.22 1.31
CA GLU A 211 10.86 24.21 2.77
C GLU A 211 12.32 23.81 3.07
N THR A 212 13.14 24.78 3.48
CA THR A 212 14.54 24.59 3.90
C THR A 212 14.66 24.73 5.40
#